data_AF-A0A1Q7N2R0-F1
#
_entry.id   AF-A0A1Q7N2R0-F1
#
_cell.length_a   1.000
_cell.length_b   1.000
_cell.length_c   1.000
_cell.angle_alpha   90.00
_cell.angle_beta   90.00
_cell.angle_gamma   90.00
#
_symmetry.space_group_name_H-M   'P 1'
#
loop_
_entity.id
_entity.type
_entity.pdbx_description
1 polymer ?
#
loop_
_entity_poly.entity_id
_entity_poly.type
_entity_poly.pdbx_seq_one_letter_code
_entity_poly.pdbx_strand_id
1 'polypeptide(L)' 'MNDRKVEELQRAIGTLTQEELEELRLWLDEYAGPSLLDRRIDSDLAAGRLDKAVQSALDDEKRGRVRPL' A
#
# COMPACT_ATOMS: atom_id res chain seq x y z
N MET A 1 17.66 -17.26 -9.19
CA MET A 1 17.26 -16.81 -7.84
C MET A 1 17.57 -17.95 -6.88
N ASN A 2 18.10 -17.67 -5.68
CA ASN A 2 18.39 -18.73 -4.72
C ASN A 2 17.12 -19.03 -3.93
N ASP A 3 16.26 -19.88 -4.47
CA ASP A 3 14.95 -20.23 -3.90
C ASP A 3 15.07 -20.74 -2.45
N ARG A 4 16.16 -21.48 -2.16
CA ARG A 4 16.47 -21.96 -0.80
C ARG A 4 16.64 -20.85 0.23
N LYS A 5 17.19 -19.70 -0.18
CA LYS A 5 17.41 -18.54 0.70
C LYS A 5 16.09 -17.83 1.04
N VAL A 6 15.15 -17.83 0.11
CA VAL A 6 13.81 -17.25 0.30
C VAL A 6 12.97 -18.12 1.24
N GLU A 7 13.03 -19.45 1.07
CA GLU A 7 12.31 -20.38 1.96
C GLU A 7 12.79 -20.31 3.41
N GLU A 8 14.10 -20.14 3.64
CA GLU A 8 14.65 -19.96 4.98
C GLU A 8 14.15 -18.66 5.63
N LEU A 9 14.07 -17.58 4.86
CA LEU A 9 13.48 -16.32 5.33
C LEU A 9 11.99 -16.47 5.65
N GLN A 10 11.21 -17.15 4.81
CA GLN A 10 9.79 -17.39 5.07
C GLN A 10 9.56 -18.19 6.36
N ARG A 11 10.39 -19.19 6.63
CA ARG A 11 10.33 -19.95 7.89
C ARG A 11 10.67 -19.08 9.10
N ALA A 12 11.72 -18.27 9.00
CA ALA A 12 12.11 -17.35 10.07
C ALA A 12 11.00 -16.31 10.36
N ILE A 13 10.39 -15.75 9.31
CA ILE A 13 9.28 -14.80 9.43
C ILE A 13 8.05 -15.49 10.07
N GLY A 14 7.78 -16.74 9.71
CA GLY A 14 6.67 -17.52 10.29
C GLY A 14 6.82 -17.87 11.77
N THR A 15 8.01 -17.67 12.36
CA THR A 15 8.27 -17.87 13.80
C THR A 15 8.25 -16.58 14.61
N LEU A 16 8.12 -15.42 13.95
CA LEU A 16 8.11 -14.13 14.63
C LEU A 16 6.84 -13.95 15.47
N THR A 17 6.98 -13.24 16.57
CA THR A 17 5.82 -12.74 17.32
C THR A 17 5.12 -11.61 16.54
N GLN A 18 3.92 -11.24 16.97
CA GLN A 18 3.19 -10.12 16.36
C GLN A 18 3.97 -8.80 16.41
N GLU A 19 4.69 -8.56 17.52
CA GLU A 19 5.49 -7.35 17.75
C GLU A 19 6.72 -7.33 16.82
N GLU A 20 7.43 -8.46 16.72
CA GLU A 20 8.56 -8.60 15.81
C GLU A 20 8.14 -8.50 14.33
N LEU A 21 6.93 -8.96 14.01
CA LEU A 21 6.36 -8.83 12.66
C LEU A 21 6.02 -7.37 12.32
N GLU A 22 5.53 -6.59 13.29
CA GLU A 22 5.31 -5.15 13.13
C GLU A 22 6.62 -4.38 12.92
N GLU A 23 7.65 -4.68 13.72
CA GLU A 23 8.98 -4.09 13.54
C GLU A 23 9.57 -4.44 12.16
N LEU A 24 9.45 -5.70 11.75
CA LEU A 24 9.89 -6.15 10.42
C LEU A 24 9.11 -5.43 9.31
N ARG A 25 7.81 -5.19 9.50
CA ARG A 25 6.97 -4.49 8.53
C ARG A 25 7.41 -3.04 8.34
N LEU A 26 7.66 -2.32 9.44
CA LEU A 26 8.17 -0.96 9.40
C LEU A 26 9.54 -0.88 8.71
N TRP A 27 10.44 -1.79 9.06
CA TRP A 27 11.75 -1.87 8.41
C TRP A 27 11.63 -2.18 6.91
N LEU A 28 10.72 -3.07 6.50
CA LEU A 28 10.50 -3.38 5.09
C LEU A 28 9.95 -2.19 4.31
N ASP A 29 9.05 -1.41 4.90
CA ASP A 29 8.51 -0.20 4.27
C ASP A 29 9.62 0.86 4.08
N GLU A 30 10.57 0.95 5.01
CA GLU A 30 11.77 1.82 4.87
C GLU A 30 12.78 1.26 3.85
N TYR A 31 13.04 -0.04 3.87
CA TYR A 31 14.09 -0.69 3.07
C TYR A 31 13.69 -0.94 1.62
N ALA A 32 12.47 -1.43 1.38
CA ALA A 32 11.98 -1.74 0.03
C ALA A 32 11.59 -0.48 -0.76
N GLY A 33 11.49 0.67 -0.06
CA GLY A 33 10.95 1.90 -0.58
C GLY A 33 9.44 1.78 -0.87
N PRO A 34 8.82 2.83 -1.43
CA PRO A 34 7.40 2.82 -1.74
C PRO A 34 7.05 1.60 -2.58
N SER A 35 6.02 0.88 -2.15
CA SER A 35 5.58 -0.34 -2.80
C SER A 35 5.24 -0.07 -4.27
N LEU A 36 5.21 -1.10 -5.11
CA LEU A 36 4.73 -0.94 -6.49
C LEU A 36 3.32 -0.34 -6.57
N LEU A 37 2.52 -0.53 -5.51
CA LEU A 37 1.21 0.08 -5.38
C LEU A 37 1.34 1.58 -5.11
N ASP A 38 2.18 1.97 -4.14
CA ASP A 38 2.42 3.39 -3.80
C ASP A 38 2.98 4.16 -5.00
N ARG A 39 3.97 3.59 -5.70
CA ARG A 39 4.52 4.20 -6.91
C ARG A 39 3.49 4.38 -8.03
N ARG A 40 2.53 3.46 -8.14
CA ARG A 40 1.47 3.56 -9.13
C ARG A 40 0.44 4.62 -8.75
N ILE A 41 0.09 4.71 -7.47
CA ILE A 41 -0.76 5.78 -6.93
C ILE A 41 -0.09 7.14 -7.17
N ASP A 42 1.19 7.29 -6.84
CA ASP A 42 1.96 8.52 -7.06
C ASP A 42 2.03 8.90 -8.55
N SER A 43 2.22 7.91 -9.43
CA SER A 43 2.22 8.14 -10.87
C SER A 43 0.84 8.54 -11.39
N ASP A 44 -0.23 7.93 -10.89
CA ASP A 44 -1.61 8.23 -11.28
C ASP A 44 -2.05 9.60 -10.74
N LEU A 45 -1.62 9.98 -9.54
CA LEU A 45 -1.74 11.33 -8.98
C LEU A 45 -1.01 12.35 -9.85
N ALA A 46 0.27 12.13 -10.16
CA ALA A 46 1.06 13.04 -11.00
C ALA A 46 0.51 13.17 -12.42
N ALA A 47 -0.11 12.12 -12.95
CA ALA A 47 -0.75 12.13 -14.26
C ALA A 47 -2.19 12.72 -14.24
N GLY A 48 -2.70 13.17 -13.09
CA GLY A 48 -4.06 13.70 -12.94
C GLY A 48 -5.16 12.67 -13.19
N ARG A 49 -4.83 11.38 -13.20
CA ARG A 49 -5.79 10.30 -13.48
C ARG A 49 -6.84 10.16 -12.37
N LEU A 50 -6.50 10.60 -11.16
CA LEU A 50 -7.41 10.60 -10.02
C LEU A 50 -8.27 11.88 -9.94
N ASP A 51 -7.93 12.95 -10.66
CA ASP A 51 -8.62 14.23 -10.60
C ASP A 51 -10.10 14.10 -11.01
N LYS A 52 -10.37 13.26 -12.01
CA LYS A 52 -11.74 12.99 -12.45
C LYS A 52 -12.56 12.29 -11.38
N ALA A 53 -11.96 11.36 -10.64
CA ALA A 53 -12.62 10.68 -9.53
C ALA A 53 -12.89 11.64 -8.37
N VAL A 54 -11.94 12.53 -8.07
CA VAL A 54 -12.10 13.60 -7.07
C VAL A 54 -13.24 14.55 -7.45
N GLN A 55 -13.27 15.02 -8.69
CA GLN A 55 -14.36 15.90 -9.15
C GLN A 55 -15.73 15.21 -9.09
N SER A 56 -15.80 13.93 -9.47
CA SER A 56 -17.04 13.15 -9.35
C SER A 56 -17.49 13.01 -7.90
N ALA A 57 -16.56 12.75 -6.98
CA ALA A 57 -16.87 12.62 -5.56
C ALA A 57 -17.38 13.95 -4.97
N LEU A 58 -16.75 15.08 -5.33
CA LEU A 58 -17.20 16.42 -4.92
C LEU A 58 -18.57 16.77 -5.50
N ASP A 59 -18.84 16.38 -6.74
CA ASP A 59 -20.15 16.58 -7.35
C ASP A 59 -21.23 15.69 -6.72
N ASP A 60 -20.88 14.47 -6.35
CA ASP A 60 -21.79 13.56 -5.64
C ASP A 60 -22.10 14.05 -4.22
N GLU A 61 -21.11 14.60 -3.52
CA GLU A 61 -21.32 15.27 -2.23
C GLU A 61 -22.26 16.46 -2.36
N LYS A 62 -22.00 17.37 -3.31
CA LYS A 62 -22.87 18.54 -3.59
C LYS A 62 -24.29 18.15 -3.96
N ARG A 63 -24.47 16.99 -4.60
CA ARG A 63 -25.78 16.47 -5.02
C ARG A 63 -26.43 15.57 -3.98
N GLY A 64 -25.83 15.41 -2.79
CA GLY A 64 -26.36 14.56 -1.72
C GLY A 64 -26.40 13.07 -2.07
N ARG A 65 -25.53 12.61 -2.98
CA ARG A 65 -25.41 11.21 -3.43
C ARG A 65 -24.38 10.41 -2.63
N VAL A 66 -23.84 10.97 -1.56
CA VAL A 66 -22.91 10.31 -0.65
C VAL A 66 -23.64 9.54 0.45
N ARG A 67 -23.03 8.46 0.94
CA ARG A 67 -23.51 7.69 2.09
C ARG A 67 -22.56 7.87 3.27
N PRO A 68 -23.06 7.91 4.52
CA PRO A 68 -22.18 7.87 5.69
C PRO A 68 -21.36 6.58 5.69
N LEU A 69 -20.13 6.70 6.17
CA LEU A 69 -19.17 5.60 6.32
C LEU A 69 -19.65 4.55 7.32
#